data_AF-T0YAI7-F1
#
_entry.id   AF-T0YAI7-F1
#
_cell.length_a   1.000
_cell.length_b   1.000
_cell.length_c   1.000
_cell.angle_alpha   90.00
_cell.angle_beta   90.00
_cell.angle_gamma   90.00
#
_symmetry.space_group_name_H-M   'P 1'
#
loop_
_entity.id
_entity.type
_entity.pdbx_description
1 polymer ?
#
loop_
_entity_poly.entity_id
_entity_poly.type
_entity_poly.pdbx_seq_one_letter_code
_entity_poly.pdbx_strand_id
1 'polypeptide(L)' 'GGVDTDALSSTTMESRHVPRLYFIGEVVDVTGHLGGYNFQWAWASGHAAGSAV' A
#
# COMPACT_ATOMS: atom_id res chain seq x y z
N GLY A 1 5.59 -8.80 -6.26
CA GLY A 1 6.18 -9.40 -5.05
C GLY A 1 6.35 -8.31 -4.01
N GLY A 2 6.26 -8.63 -2.71
CA GLY A 2 6.37 -7.63 -1.64
C GLY A 2 5.72 -8.10 -0.34
N VAL A 3 5.32 -7.16 0.51
CA VAL A 3 4.47 -7.41 1.67
C VAL A 3 3.09 -7.89 1.21
N ASP A 4 2.63 -9.01 1.76
CA ASP A 4 1.33 -9.62 1.44
C ASP A 4 0.18 -8.64 1.68
N THR A 5 -0.66 -8.44 0.66
CA THR A 5 -1.82 -7.54 0.73
C THR A 5 -2.89 -8.03 1.71
N ASP A 6 -2.98 -9.34 1.94
CA ASP A 6 -3.94 -9.90 2.91
C ASP A 6 -3.56 -9.53 4.35
N ALA A 7 -2.27 -9.23 4.59
CA ALA A 7 -1.79 -8.74 5.87
C ALA A 7 -2.06 -7.24 6.10
N LEU A 8 -2.63 -6.53 5.12
CA LEU A 8 -2.90 -5.09 5.19
C LEU A 8 -4.41 -4.77 5.14
N SER A 9 -4.77 -3.63 5.70
CA SER A 9 -6.07 -3.00 5.48
C SER A 9 -6.12 -2.40 4.08
N SER A 10 -7.10 -2.80 3.26
CA SER A 10 -7.28 -2.28 1.90
C SER A 10 -7.69 -0.80 1.84
N THR A 11 -8.14 -0.23 2.96
CA THR A 11 -8.59 1.17 3.05
C THR A 11 -7.53 2.09 3.63
N THR A 12 -6.75 1.61 4.61
CA THR A 12 -5.81 2.45 5.37
C THR A 12 -4.34 2.09 5.13
N MET A 13 -4.06 0.96 4.48
CA MET A 13 -2.70 0.40 4.31
C MET A 13 -1.99 0.05 5.63
N GLU A 14 -2.70 0.03 6.76
CA GLU A 14 -2.18 -0.39 8.07
C GLU A 14 -2.00 -1.91 8.11
N SER A 15 -0.95 -2.36 8.80
CA SER A 15 -0.73 -3.77 9.10
C SER A 15 -1.80 -4.32 10.04
N ARG A 16 -2.34 -5.49 9.69
CA ARG A 16 -3.25 -6.24 10.56
C ARG A 16 -2.55 -6.87 11.77
N HIS A 17 -1.22 -6.98 11.75
CA HIS A 17 -0.43 -7.63 12.79
C HIS A 17 0.20 -6.64 13.76
N VAL A 18 0.53 -5.43 13.30
CA VAL A 18 1.21 -4.41 14.10
C VAL A 18 0.44 -3.09 13.97
N PRO A 19 -0.26 -2.65 15.03
CA PRO A 19 -0.96 -1.37 15.02
C PRO A 19 0.00 -0.20 14.73
N ARG A 20 -0.50 0.79 14.00
CA ARG A 20 0.21 2.02 13.59
C ARG A 20 1.43 1.80 12.70
N LEU A 21 1.57 0.63 12.10
CA LEU A 21 2.58 0.35 11.08
C LEU A 21 1.90 0.30 9.70
N TYR A 22 2.42 1.05 8.73
CA TYR A 22 1.82 1.21 7.41
C TYR A 22 2.83 0.85 6.31
N PHE A 23 2.34 0.27 5.21
CA PHE A 23 3.16 -0.08 4.04
C PHE A 23 2.49 0.46 2.77
N ILE A 24 3.24 1.18 1.95
CA ILE A 24 2.72 1.85 0.74
C ILE A 24 3.66 1.67 -0.45
N GLY A 25 3.13 1.85 -1.66
CA GLY A 25 3.92 1.78 -2.89
C GLY A 25 4.48 0.38 -3.18
N GLU A 26 5.62 0.34 -3.84
CA GLU A 26 6.19 -0.88 -4.46
C GLU A 26 6.68 -1.92 -3.45
N VAL A 27 6.80 -1.56 -2.15
CA VAL A 27 7.13 -2.55 -1.10
C VAL A 27 5.99 -3.54 -0.86
N VAL A 28 4.75 -3.18 -1.19
CA VAL A 28 3.57 -4.03 -1.12
C VAL A 28 3.51 -4.92 -2.36
N ASP A 29 2.97 -6.14 -2.24
CA ASP A 29 2.78 -7.07 -3.36
C ASP A 29 1.68 -6.62 -4.34
N VAL A 30 1.89 -5.46 -4.96
CA VAL A 30 1.05 -4.88 -6.01
C VAL A 30 1.97 -4.42 -7.13
N THR A 31 1.73 -4.91 -8.34
CA THR A 31 2.52 -4.56 -9.51
C THR A 31 1.59 -4.15 -10.65
N GLY A 32 1.74 -2.89 -11.09
CA GLY A 32 1.05 -2.37 -12.26
C GLY A 32 1.79 -2.70 -13.56
N HIS A 33 1.06 -2.68 -14.68
CA HIS A 33 1.66 -2.76 -16.00
C HIS A 33 2.56 -1.54 -16.30
N LEU A 34 3.41 -1.64 -17.31
CA LEU A 34 4.14 -0.48 -17.84
C LEU A 34 3.13 0.58 -18.33
N GLY A 35 3.42 1.85 -18.07
CA GLY A 35 2.55 2.97 -18.45
C GLY A 35 2.04 3.82 -17.28
N GLY A 36 2.80 3.90 -16.18
CA GLY A 36 2.50 4.80 -15.06
C GLY A 36 1.62 4.21 -13.96
N TYR A 37 1.15 2.96 -14.08
CA TYR A 37 0.32 2.30 -13.07
C TYR A 37 1.02 2.15 -11.72
N ASN A 38 2.34 1.88 -11.70
CA ASN A 38 3.11 1.81 -10.46
C ASN A 38 3.20 3.18 -9.76
N PHE A 39 3.31 4.28 -10.51
CA PHE A 39 3.24 5.61 -9.92
C PHE A 39 1.84 5.90 -9.36
N GLN A 40 0.79 5.60 -10.12
CA GLN A 40 -0.58 5.77 -9.64
C GLN A 40 -0.82 4.98 -8.34
N TRP A 41 -0.31 3.75 -8.26
CA TRP A 41 -0.36 2.93 -7.05
C TRP A 41 0.39 3.59 -5.87
N ALA A 42 1.62 4.06 -6.10
CA ALA A 42 2.40 4.74 -5.08
C ALA A 42 1.69 5.98 -4.52
N TRP A 43 1.06 6.78 -5.38
CA TRP A 43 0.30 7.96 -4.97
C TRP A 43 -0.98 7.61 -4.21
N ALA A 44 -1.77 6.67 -4.74
CA ALA A 44 -3.05 6.29 -4.14
C ALA A 44 -2.86 5.63 -2.76
N SER A 45 -1.95 4.66 -2.66
CA SER A 45 -1.64 3.98 -1.39
C SER A 45 -1.04 4.94 -0.36
N GLY A 46 -0.13 5.83 -0.78
CA GLY A 46 0.43 6.87 0.08
C GLY A 46 -0.63 7.83 0.62
N HIS A 47 -1.57 8.26 -0.22
CA HIS A 47 -2.68 9.12 0.20
C HIS A 47 -3.62 8.42 1.19
N ALA A 48 -3.95 7.16 0.93
CA ALA A 48 -4.80 6.35 1.81
C ALA A 48 -4.18 6.18 3.21
N ALA A 49 -2.90 5.85 3.28
CA ALA A 49 -2.17 5.76 4.55
C ALA A 49 -2.09 7.12 5.26
N GLY A 50 -1.68 8.17 4.53
CA GLY A 50 -1.53 9.51 5.09
C GLY A 50 -2.83 10.12 5.64
N SER A 51 -3.99 9.71 5.11
CA SER A 51 -5.30 10.18 5.57
C SER A 51 -5.85 9.37 6.76
N ALA A 52 -5.22 8.24 7.11
CA ALA A 52 -5.62 7.35 8.19
C ALA A 52 -4.77 7.50 9.47
N VAL A 53 -3.69 8.29 9.42
CA VAL A 53 -2.74 8.55 10.53
C VAL A 53 -3.27 9.61 11.50
#